data_AF-A0A8G2BI07-F1
#
_entry.id   AF-A0A8G2BI07-F1
#
_cell.length_a   1.000
_cell.length_b   1.000
_cell.length_c   1.000
_cell.angle_alpha   90.00
_cell.angle_beta   90.00
_cell.angle_gamma   90.00
#
_symmetry.space_group_name_H-M   'P 1'
#
loop_
_entity.id
_entity.type
_entity.pdbx_description
1 polymer ?
#
loop_
_entity_poly.entity_id
_entity_poly.type
_entity_poly.pdbx_seq_one_letter_code
_entity_poly.pdbx_strand_id
1 'polypeptide(L)'
;MANYRNPFHKPHDSSYGPAIYETDATPEEYGGYLIYRRLPNCWDVVKDGVCITQRAGPNGARRAIDERNTAQSAINCEVAGEGEAVTITAGGYSVTIKAGEIEHCWRALSHYPERRARGAIREIAASVTDFAQHLARLAVQGGAIDPAAEAETFAARHVPLWRAAWSAESRCASAFIVGPAKFPVRSNEKKQASSDRRYQEIRDHLANAKRATERRAFPHGRPDGPIRGSNPDAVDLLRAEIAKREERQEMMKAANKAIRAAKTDDEEALADAVIAATGLSRSVALKVVAKNYIGRRGFEGFELSNNNAEIRRLQGRLSEMEAKQSAAPVETSHNTTAGAVEVVENVEADRIQLIFPGKPDEATRSVLKSAGFRWSPRFGAWQRHLNNAGRDAVRRVLGSLQIDKAA
;
A
#
# COMPACT_ATOMS: atom_id res chain seq x y z
N MET A 1 23.29 5.80 32.68
CA MET A 1 23.59 4.76 31.68
C MET A 1 22.55 3.64 31.73
N ALA A 2 21.68 3.60 30.71
CA ALA A 2 20.75 2.52 30.46
C ALA A 2 21.34 1.60 29.38
N ASN A 3 21.19 0.28 29.58
CA ASN A 3 21.70 -0.73 28.67
C ASN A 3 20.54 -1.60 28.16
N TYR A 4 20.47 -1.81 26.86
CA TYR A 4 19.45 -2.66 26.24
C TYR A 4 19.99 -3.41 25.03
N ARG A 5 19.43 -4.59 24.76
CA ARG A 5 19.90 -5.50 23.73
C ARG A 5 19.58 -4.98 22.32
N ASN A 6 20.55 -5.07 21.42
CA ASN A 6 20.37 -4.86 19.98
C ASN A 6 20.07 -6.19 19.28
N PRO A 7 18.82 -6.46 18.87
CA PRO A 7 18.50 -7.70 18.15
C PRO A 7 18.98 -7.69 16.69
N PHE A 8 19.40 -6.54 16.17
CA PHE A 8 19.88 -6.39 14.79
C PHE A 8 21.38 -6.64 14.65
N HIS A 9 22.09 -6.82 15.77
CA HIS A 9 23.53 -7.04 15.78
C HIS A 9 23.93 -8.27 14.96
N LYS A 10 24.97 -8.10 14.14
CA LYS A 10 25.62 -9.19 13.40
C LYS A 10 27.08 -9.29 13.86
N PRO A 11 27.55 -10.45 14.37
CA PRO A 11 28.91 -10.60 14.89
C PRO A 11 30.02 -10.27 13.89
N HIS A 12 29.74 -10.41 12.59
CA HIS A 12 30.72 -10.22 11.52
C HIS A 12 30.54 -8.90 10.75
N ASP A 13 29.61 -8.04 11.17
CA ASP A 13 29.31 -6.79 10.46
C ASP A 13 29.09 -5.64 11.45
N SER A 14 30.10 -4.79 11.58
CA SER A 14 30.10 -3.65 12.51
C SER A 14 29.09 -2.56 12.13
N SER A 15 28.55 -2.56 10.91
CA SER A 15 27.55 -1.57 10.48
C SER A 15 26.22 -1.70 11.22
N TYR A 16 25.94 -2.87 11.80
CA TYR A 16 24.71 -3.16 12.57
C TYR A 16 24.82 -2.74 14.05
N GLY A 17 25.94 -2.16 14.46
CA GLY A 17 26.18 -1.68 15.81
C GLY A 17 26.52 -2.78 16.83
N PRO A 18 26.78 -2.39 18.10
CA PRO A 18 27.14 -3.32 19.16
C PRO A 18 25.97 -4.23 19.56
N ALA A 19 26.28 -5.36 20.21
CA ALA A 19 25.28 -6.31 20.71
C ALA A 19 24.38 -5.70 21.81
N ILE A 20 24.91 -4.73 22.55
CA ILE A 20 24.20 -3.98 23.59
C ILE A 20 24.35 -2.50 23.25
N TYR A 21 23.24 -1.77 23.26
CA TYR A 21 23.25 -0.33 23.19
C TYR A 21 23.36 0.25 24.59
N GLU A 22 24.23 1.25 24.72
CA GLU A 22 24.42 2.02 25.95
C GLU A 22 24.05 3.47 25.67
N THR A 23 23.31 4.08 26.59
CA THR A 23 22.89 5.48 26.46
C THR A 23 22.72 6.14 27.82
N ASP A 24 23.11 7.41 27.92
CA ASP A 24 22.82 8.27 29.07
C ASP A 24 21.56 9.12 28.89
N ALA A 25 20.89 9.00 27.73
CA ALA A 25 19.65 9.71 27.47
C ALA A 25 18.53 9.24 28.42
N THR A 26 17.82 10.20 29.02
CA THR A 26 16.60 9.93 29.78
C THR A 26 15.49 9.43 28.84
N PRO A 27 14.85 8.29 29.12
CA PRO A 27 13.77 7.78 28.26
C PRO A 27 12.48 8.57 28.44
N GLU A 28 11.70 8.69 27.36
CA GLU A 28 10.27 9.03 27.42
C GLU A 28 9.46 7.73 27.53
N GLU A 29 8.59 7.62 28.53
CA GLU A 29 7.68 6.47 28.67
C GLU A 29 6.40 6.71 27.88
N TYR A 30 6.02 5.74 27.03
CA TYR A 30 4.82 5.83 26.21
C TYR A 30 4.24 4.45 25.92
N GLY A 31 2.96 4.24 26.27
CA GLY A 31 2.23 3.00 25.94
C GLY A 31 2.86 1.71 26.47
N GLY A 32 3.61 1.78 27.57
CA GLY A 32 4.38 0.65 28.15
C GLY A 32 5.75 0.39 27.51
N TYR A 33 6.27 1.33 26.72
CA TYR A 33 7.59 1.28 26.08
C TYR A 33 8.44 2.47 26.53
N LEU A 34 9.77 2.30 26.45
CA LEU A 34 10.74 3.35 26.71
C LEU A 34 11.32 3.86 25.38
N ILE A 35 11.28 5.17 25.16
CA ILE A 35 11.82 5.82 23.95
C ILE A 35 13.11 6.54 24.31
N TYR A 36 14.24 6.08 23.79
CA TYR A 36 15.55 6.68 24.00
C TYR A 36 16.02 7.46 22.77
N ARG A 37 16.41 8.72 22.95
CA ARG A 37 17.13 9.48 21.91
C ARG A 37 18.63 9.21 21.99
N ARG A 38 19.06 8.05 21.46
CA ARG A 38 20.48 7.63 21.52
C ARG A 38 21.38 8.40 20.53
N LEU A 39 20.86 8.74 19.35
CA LEU A 39 21.59 9.55 18.36
C LEU A 39 20.74 10.78 17.96
N PRO A 40 21.35 11.85 17.42
CA PRO A 40 20.63 13.09 17.08
C PRO A 40 19.36 12.88 16.23
N ASN A 41 19.40 11.88 15.34
CA ASN A 41 18.33 11.51 14.41
C ASN A 41 17.79 10.08 14.63
N CYS A 42 18.01 9.47 15.79
CA CYS A 42 17.58 8.09 16.05
C CYS A 42 16.95 7.96 17.44
N TRP A 43 15.68 7.55 17.44
CA TRP A 43 14.89 7.21 18.61
C TRP A 43 14.70 5.70 18.65
N ASP A 44 15.27 5.07 19.67
CA ASP A 44 15.15 3.64 19.92
C ASP A 44 13.91 3.40 20.79
N VAL A 45 13.02 2.53 20.33
CA VAL A 45 11.86 2.05 21.10
C VAL A 45 12.26 0.74 21.78
N VAL A 46 12.22 0.71 23.11
CA VAL A 46 12.69 -0.39 23.94
C VAL A 46 11.53 -0.94 24.77
N LYS A 47 11.43 -2.27 24.83
CA LYS A 47 10.51 -2.99 25.72
C LYS A 47 11.23 -4.19 26.31
N ASP A 48 11.04 -4.42 27.60
CA ASP A 48 11.64 -5.54 28.35
C ASP A 48 13.16 -5.67 28.13
N GLY A 49 13.87 -4.53 28.07
CA GLY A 49 15.33 -4.49 27.89
C GLY A 49 15.83 -4.81 26.47
N VAL A 50 14.95 -4.89 25.47
CA VAL A 50 15.30 -5.16 24.07
C VAL A 50 14.85 -4.00 23.17
N CYS A 51 15.73 -3.56 22.28
CA CYS A 51 15.38 -2.59 21.23
C CYS A 51 14.43 -3.25 20.22
N ILE A 52 13.21 -2.75 20.13
CA ILE A 52 12.18 -3.28 19.23
C ILE A 52 12.30 -2.65 17.84
N THR A 53 12.53 -1.35 17.78
CA THR A 53 12.65 -0.63 16.51
C THR A 53 13.35 0.72 16.67
N GLN A 54 13.83 1.26 15.55
CA GLN A 54 14.51 2.55 15.48
C GLN A 54 13.74 3.49 14.55
N ARG A 55 13.60 4.76 14.94
CA ARG A 55 12.83 5.78 14.19
C ARG A 55 13.57 7.10 14.11
N ALA A 56 13.29 7.87 13.06
CA ALA A 56 13.94 9.15 12.81
C ALA A 56 13.35 10.34 13.58
N GLY A 57 12.37 10.11 14.47
CA GLY A 57 11.72 11.16 15.24
C GLY A 57 10.82 10.61 16.36
N PRO A 58 10.49 11.44 17.37
CA PRO A 58 9.72 11.02 18.54
C PRO A 58 8.27 10.66 18.17
N ASN A 59 7.64 11.41 17.25
CA ASN A 59 6.30 11.10 16.76
C ASN A 59 6.27 9.78 15.97
N GLY A 60 7.35 9.48 15.24
CA GLY A 60 7.49 8.21 14.53
C GLY A 60 7.66 7.02 15.49
N ALA A 61 8.31 7.24 16.63
CA ALA A 61 8.44 6.26 17.70
C ALA A 61 7.10 5.98 18.39
N ARG A 62 6.36 7.03 18.78
CA ARG A 62 5.01 6.90 19.36
C ARG A 62 4.05 6.18 18.42
N ARG A 63 4.00 6.60 17.15
CA ARG A 63 3.16 5.94 16.14
C ARG A 63 3.50 4.45 15.99
N ALA A 64 4.79 4.09 16.04
CA ALA A 64 5.20 2.68 15.97
C ALA A 64 4.75 1.88 17.21
N ILE A 65 4.68 2.51 18.38
CA ILE A 65 4.14 1.91 19.61
C ILE A 65 2.63 1.70 19.46
N ASP A 66 1.88 2.70 19.01
CA ASP A 66 0.42 2.60 18.81
C ASP A 66 0.06 1.53 17.77
N GLU A 67 0.78 1.52 16.64
CA GLU A 67 0.67 0.48 15.61
C GLU A 67 0.92 -0.91 16.20
N ARG A 68 1.89 -1.05 17.11
CA ARG A 68 2.24 -2.34 17.72
C ARG A 68 1.23 -2.77 18.78
N ASN A 69 0.78 -1.86 19.64
CA ASN A 69 -0.21 -2.16 20.66
C ASN A 69 -1.55 -2.56 20.03
N THR A 70 -1.97 -1.82 18.98
CA THR A 70 -3.16 -2.16 18.18
C THR A 70 -3.01 -3.51 17.49
N ALA A 71 -1.83 -3.80 16.93
CA ALA A 71 -1.56 -5.11 16.32
C ALA A 71 -1.62 -6.24 17.34
N GLN A 72 -1.06 -6.02 18.54
CA GLN A 72 -1.04 -7.02 19.61
C GLN A 72 -2.44 -7.28 20.18
N SER A 73 -3.33 -6.28 20.19
CA SER A 73 -4.75 -6.48 20.53
C SER A 73 -5.51 -7.27 19.46
N ALA A 74 -5.11 -7.19 18.19
CA ALA A 74 -5.76 -7.90 17.09
C ALA A 74 -5.26 -9.35 16.96
N ILE A 75 -3.95 -9.58 17.08
CA ILE A 75 -3.33 -10.90 17.13
C ILE A 75 -2.25 -10.92 18.20
N ASN A 76 -2.37 -11.86 19.13
CA ASN A 76 -1.28 -12.21 20.02
C ASN A 76 -0.53 -13.43 19.47
N CYS A 77 0.78 -13.28 19.26
CA CYS A 77 1.64 -14.36 18.81
C CYS A 77 2.81 -14.50 19.79
N GLU A 78 2.80 -15.58 20.55
CA GLU A 78 3.79 -15.85 21.59
C GLU A 78 4.66 -17.03 21.18
N VAL A 79 5.96 -16.78 21.04
CA VAL A 79 6.95 -17.81 20.76
C VAL A 79 7.63 -18.19 22.09
N ALA A 80 7.37 -19.40 22.56
CA ALA A 80 7.92 -19.93 23.81
C ALA A 80 9.28 -20.61 23.59
N GLY A 81 10.15 -20.54 24.61
CA GLY A 81 11.40 -21.30 24.75
C GLY A 81 12.27 -21.33 23.50
N GLU A 82 13.02 -20.26 23.20
CA GLU A 82 13.88 -20.15 21.99
C GLU A 82 13.26 -20.64 20.65
N GLY A 83 11.92 -20.67 20.51
CA GLY A 83 11.23 -21.20 19.32
C GLY A 83 10.76 -22.65 19.42
N GLU A 84 10.65 -23.21 20.62
CA GLU A 84 10.14 -24.56 20.87
C GLU A 84 8.63 -24.69 20.63
N ALA A 85 7.88 -23.62 20.83
CA ALA A 85 6.47 -23.56 20.47
C ALA A 85 6.07 -22.16 20.05
N VAL A 86 5.02 -22.06 19.24
CA VAL A 86 4.30 -20.82 19.00
C VAL A 86 2.82 -21.01 19.32
N THR A 87 2.26 -20.06 20.05
CA THR A 87 0.82 -19.93 20.25
C THR A 87 0.36 -18.69 19.48
N ILE A 88 -0.59 -18.89 18.57
CA ILE A 88 -1.23 -17.84 17.78
C ILE A 88 -2.67 -17.73 18.25
N THR A 89 -3.05 -16.55 18.73
CA THR A 89 -4.40 -16.26 19.21
C THR A 89 -4.93 -14.99 18.53
N ALA A 90 -6.07 -15.10 17.85
CA ALA A 90 -6.72 -14.02 17.12
C ALA A 90 -8.24 -14.20 17.22
N GLY A 91 -8.92 -13.33 17.98
CA GLY A 91 -10.35 -13.48 18.24
C GLY A 91 -10.70 -14.83 18.87
N GLY A 92 -11.61 -15.57 18.25
CA GLY A 92 -11.97 -16.94 18.64
C GLY A 92 -10.98 -18.03 18.19
N TYR A 93 -10.03 -17.70 17.32
CA TYR A 93 -9.04 -18.66 16.83
C TYR A 93 -7.83 -18.74 17.75
N SER A 94 -7.49 -19.95 18.21
CA SER A 94 -6.25 -20.23 18.94
C SER A 94 -5.63 -21.53 18.48
N VAL A 95 -4.31 -21.51 18.25
CA VAL A 95 -3.54 -22.70 17.88
C VAL A 95 -2.15 -22.64 18.48
N THR A 96 -1.71 -23.76 19.03
CA THR A 96 -0.31 -23.97 19.45
C THR A 96 0.35 -24.95 18.49
N ILE A 97 1.57 -24.65 18.06
CA ILE A 97 2.39 -25.51 17.21
C ILE A 97 3.73 -25.71 17.92
N LYS A 98 4.11 -26.97 18.17
CA LYS A 98 5.39 -27.29 18.79
C LYS A 98 6.43 -27.67 17.73
N ALA A 99 7.68 -27.27 17.92
CA ALA A 99 8.78 -27.56 17.00
C ALA A 99 8.97 -29.08 16.82
N GLY A 100 8.87 -29.84 17.92
CA GLY A 100 8.98 -31.29 17.91
C GLY A 100 7.91 -32.00 17.07
N GLU A 101 6.72 -31.42 16.92
CA GLU A 101 5.64 -32.02 16.12
C GLU A 101 5.93 -31.94 14.61
N ILE A 102 6.67 -30.92 14.18
CA ILE A 102 6.97 -30.65 12.76
C ILE A 102 8.40 -31.03 12.37
N GLU A 103 9.28 -31.34 13.32
CA GLU A 103 10.68 -31.73 13.06
C GLU A 103 10.81 -32.83 12.00
N HIS A 104 9.90 -33.81 12.05
CA HIS A 104 9.89 -34.92 11.11
C HIS A 104 9.81 -34.47 9.64
N CYS A 105 9.30 -33.26 9.36
CA CYS A 105 9.22 -32.70 8.02
C CYS A 105 10.58 -32.43 7.37
N TRP A 106 11.67 -32.35 8.14
CA TRP A 106 13.00 -32.02 7.58
C TRP A 106 14.05 -33.11 7.75
N ARG A 107 13.69 -34.28 8.27
CA ARG A 107 14.65 -35.39 8.52
C ARG A 107 15.40 -35.85 7.27
N ALA A 108 14.77 -35.78 6.09
CA ALA A 108 15.39 -36.14 4.82
C ALA A 108 16.09 -34.95 4.11
N LEU A 109 16.07 -33.75 4.72
CA LEU A 109 16.50 -32.49 4.09
C LEU A 109 17.58 -31.74 4.87
N SER A 110 17.77 -32.04 6.16
CA SER A 110 18.71 -31.35 7.04
C SER A 110 19.34 -32.32 8.04
N HIS A 111 20.62 -32.10 8.37
CA HIS A 111 21.26 -32.75 9.53
C HIS A 111 20.75 -32.21 10.87
N TYR A 112 20.11 -31.04 10.85
CA TYR A 112 19.57 -30.35 12.02
C TYR A 112 18.07 -30.06 11.79
N PRO A 113 17.21 -31.08 11.70
CA PRO A 113 15.78 -30.89 11.48
C PRO A 113 15.11 -30.11 12.62
N GLU A 114 15.63 -30.19 13.85
CA GLU A 114 15.17 -29.44 15.02
C GLU A 114 15.37 -27.93 14.85
N ARG A 115 16.50 -27.52 14.26
CA ARG A 115 16.77 -26.10 13.97
C ARG A 115 15.85 -25.58 12.86
N ARG A 116 15.58 -26.39 11.83
CA ARG A 116 14.62 -26.07 10.75
C ARG A 116 13.21 -25.87 11.31
N ALA A 117 12.76 -26.77 12.18
CA ALA A 117 11.45 -26.66 12.83
C ALA A 117 11.29 -25.38 13.65
N ARG A 118 12.28 -25.04 14.48
CA ARG A 118 12.30 -23.77 15.24
C ARG A 118 12.27 -22.56 14.30
N GLY A 119 12.99 -22.62 13.17
CA GLY A 119 12.97 -21.60 12.13
C GLY A 119 11.58 -21.44 11.51
N ALA A 120 10.94 -22.54 11.11
CA ALA A 120 9.61 -22.56 10.50
C ALA A 120 8.54 -21.97 11.43
N ILE A 121 8.62 -22.25 12.74
CA ILE A 121 7.77 -21.64 13.77
C ILE A 121 7.93 -20.12 13.82
N ARG A 122 9.16 -19.62 13.72
CA ARG A 122 9.42 -18.17 13.70
C ARG A 122 8.91 -17.52 12.42
N GLU A 123 8.99 -18.21 11.28
CA GLU A 123 8.49 -17.70 10.00
C GLU A 123 6.97 -17.53 9.99
N ILE A 124 6.22 -18.53 10.46
CA ILE A 124 4.77 -18.40 10.58
C ILE A 124 4.39 -17.28 11.55
N ALA A 125 5.05 -17.20 12.71
CA ALA A 125 4.85 -16.13 13.69
C ALA A 125 5.07 -14.74 13.04
N ALA A 126 6.21 -14.56 12.38
CA ALA A 126 6.55 -13.31 11.70
C ALA A 126 5.52 -12.94 10.62
N SER A 127 5.05 -13.90 9.84
CA SER A 127 4.07 -13.65 8.78
C SER A 127 2.70 -13.21 9.31
N VAL A 128 2.26 -13.79 10.43
CA VAL A 128 1.01 -13.41 11.10
C VAL A 128 1.15 -12.05 11.77
N THR A 129 2.28 -11.80 12.44
CA THR A 129 2.58 -10.48 13.03
C THR A 129 2.66 -9.37 11.98
N ASP A 130 3.27 -9.62 10.82
CA ASP A 130 3.33 -8.66 9.71
C ASP A 130 1.92 -8.30 9.20
N PHE A 131 1.01 -9.27 9.13
CA PHE A 131 -0.39 -8.99 8.79
C PHE A 131 -1.10 -8.17 9.88
N ALA A 132 -0.92 -8.51 11.16
CA ALA A 132 -1.50 -7.74 12.27
C ALA A 132 -0.99 -6.28 12.28
N GLN A 133 0.31 -6.07 12.05
CA GLN A 133 0.89 -4.73 11.90
C GLN A 133 0.35 -3.98 10.68
N HIS A 134 0.00 -4.70 9.61
CA HIS A 134 -0.67 -4.09 8.47
C HIS A 134 -2.08 -3.61 8.83
N LEU A 135 -2.88 -4.45 9.52
CA LEU A 135 -4.22 -4.06 9.99
C LEU A 135 -4.17 -2.85 10.94
N ALA A 136 -3.23 -2.85 11.88
CA ALA A 136 -3.04 -1.72 12.80
C ALA A 136 -2.71 -0.41 12.07
N ARG A 137 -1.85 -0.48 11.04
CA ARG A 137 -1.57 0.69 10.18
C ARG A 137 -2.81 1.21 9.47
N LEU A 138 -3.68 0.33 8.97
CA LEU A 138 -4.94 0.73 8.35
C LEU A 138 -5.89 1.37 9.36
N ALA A 139 -5.96 0.84 10.59
CA ALA A 139 -6.79 1.39 11.66
C ALA A 139 -6.34 2.81 12.05
N VAL A 140 -5.03 3.03 12.22
CA VAL A 140 -4.46 4.37 12.52
C VAL A 140 -4.72 5.36 11.39
N GLN A 141 -4.82 4.90 10.14
CA GLN A 141 -5.18 5.71 8.99
C GLN A 141 -6.69 5.99 8.88
N GLY A 142 -7.51 5.55 9.84
CA GLY A 142 -8.96 5.73 9.84
C GLY A 142 -9.71 4.76 8.93
N GLY A 143 -9.11 3.61 8.60
CA GLY A 143 -9.77 2.58 7.81
C GLY A 143 -10.94 1.94 8.54
N ALA A 144 -12.08 1.81 7.86
CA ALA A 144 -13.27 1.17 8.40
C ALA A 144 -13.15 -0.35 8.35
N ILE A 145 -12.39 -0.93 9.28
CA ILE A 145 -12.22 -2.38 9.45
C ILE A 145 -12.33 -2.76 10.92
N ASP A 146 -12.72 -4.00 11.17
CA ASP A 146 -12.53 -4.66 12.46
C ASP A 146 -11.20 -5.44 12.42
N PRO A 147 -10.12 -4.94 13.04
CA PRO A 147 -8.83 -5.61 13.00
C PRO A 147 -8.85 -7.01 13.59
N ALA A 148 -9.69 -7.28 14.60
CA ALA A 148 -9.74 -8.57 15.28
C ALA A 148 -10.41 -9.65 14.40
N ALA A 149 -11.53 -9.32 13.75
CA ALA A 149 -12.22 -10.24 12.86
C ALA A 149 -11.38 -10.59 11.60
N GLU A 150 -10.68 -9.59 11.04
CA GLU A 150 -9.78 -9.81 9.90
C GLU A 150 -8.57 -10.66 10.27
N ALA A 151 -8.00 -10.40 11.43
CA ALA A 151 -6.92 -11.16 12.02
C ALA A 151 -7.29 -12.63 12.22
N GLU A 152 -8.47 -12.89 12.79
CA GLU A 152 -9.01 -14.24 13.00
C GLU A 152 -9.17 -15.00 11.67
N THR A 153 -9.86 -14.37 10.71
CA THR A 153 -10.09 -14.96 9.38
C THR A 153 -8.78 -15.29 8.67
N PHE A 154 -7.80 -14.37 8.77
CA PHE A 154 -6.47 -14.58 8.19
C PHE A 154 -5.74 -15.73 8.88
N ALA A 155 -5.63 -15.73 10.21
CA ALA A 155 -4.91 -16.76 10.96
C ALA A 155 -5.51 -18.16 10.70
N ALA A 156 -6.83 -18.27 10.71
CA ALA A 156 -7.57 -19.52 10.44
C ALA A 156 -7.26 -20.10 9.05
N ARG A 157 -7.02 -19.25 8.04
CA ARG A 157 -6.65 -19.70 6.69
C ARG A 157 -5.14 -19.90 6.51
N HIS A 158 -4.32 -19.03 7.11
CA HIS A 158 -2.88 -18.98 6.90
C HIS A 158 -2.14 -20.14 7.57
N VAL A 159 -2.54 -20.54 8.78
CA VAL A 159 -1.90 -21.64 9.50
C VAL A 159 -2.02 -22.99 8.77
N PRO A 160 -3.19 -23.39 8.25
CA PRO A 160 -3.29 -24.60 7.42
C PRO A 160 -2.41 -24.58 6.16
N LEU A 161 -2.20 -23.41 5.53
CA LEU A 161 -1.33 -23.31 4.35
C LEU A 161 0.13 -23.62 4.71
N TRP A 162 0.62 -23.13 5.84
CA TRP A 162 1.94 -23.48 6.37
C TRP A 162 2.07 -24.97 6.65
N ARG A 163 1.09 -25.58 7.32
CA ARG A 163 1.09 -27.03 7.57
C ARG A 163 1.13 -27.83 6.27
N ALA A 164 0.39 -27.39 5.24
CA ALA A 164 0.41 -28.01 3.92
C ALA A 164 1.76 -27.87 3.22
N ALA A 165 2.45 -26.73 3.38
CA ALA A 165 3.79 -26.52 2.85
C ALA A 165 4.82 -27.43 3.55
N TRP A 166 4.82 -27.49 4.89
CA TRP A 166 5.72 -28.40 5.63
C TRP A 166 5.48 -29.87 5.28
N SER A 167 4.22 -30.27 5.14
CA SER A 167 3.86 -31.62 4.67
C SER A 167 4.33 -31.87 3.22
N ALA A 168 4.36 -30.85 2.37
CA ALA A 168 4.89 -30.98 1.02
C ALA A 168 6.42 -31.10 1.01
N GLU A 169 7.09 -30.31 1.83
CA GLU A 169 8.54 -30.35 1.98
C GLU A 169 9.00 -31.70 2.55
N SER A 170 8.25 -32.29 3.48
CA SER A 170 8.59 -33.60 4.09
C SER A 170 8.69 -34.77 3.13
N ARG A 171 8.09 -34.66 1.94
CA ARG A 171 8.19 -35.68 0.89
C ARG A 171 9.48 -35.56 0.07
N CYS A 172 10.14 -34.41 0.14
CA CYS A 172 11.38 -34.13 -0.57
C CYS A 172 12.57 -34.71 0.22
N ALA A 173 13.65 -34.98 -0.50
CA ALA A 173 14.89 -35.45 0.07
C ALA A 173 16.09 -34.69 -0.52
N SER A 174 17.15 -34.57 0.26
CA SER A 174 18.44 -34.04 -0.18
C SER A 174 19.42 -35.19 -0.36
N ALA A 175 20.04 -35.30 -1.53
CA ALA A 175 21.07 -36.31 -1.81
C ALA A 175 22.28 -36.21 -0.86
N PHE A 176 22.51 -35.05 -0.25
CA PHE A 176 23.55 -34.89 0.79
C PHE A 176 23.17 -35.59 2.10
N ILE A 177 21.87 -35.72 2.39
CA ILE A 177 21.35 -36.30 3.63
C ILE A 177 21.07 -37.80 3.46
N VAL A 178 20.39 -38.18 2.38
CA VAL A 178 20.00 -39.59 2.13
C VAL A 178 21.03 -40.37 1.30
N GLY A 179 22.09 -39.69 0.84
CA GLY A 179 23.12 -40.24 -0.04
C GLY A 179 22.79 -40.09 -1.53
N PRO A 180 23.81 -39.98 -2.40
CA PRO A 180 23.61 -39.82 -3.85
C PRO A 180 23.29 -41.13 -4.57
N ALA A 181 23.61 -42.27 -3.98
CA ALA A 181 23.44 -43.58 -4.60
C ALA A 181 21.95 -43.89 -4.84
N LYS A 182 21.58 -44.15 -6.10
CA LYS A 182 20.20 -44.45 -6.54
C LYS A 182 19.18 -43.35 -6.17
N PHE A 183 19.61 -42.10 -6.04
CA PHE A 183 18.72 -40.99 -5.71
C PHE A 183 17.68 -40.74 -6.82
N PRO A 184 16.37 -40.68 -6.50
CA PRO A 184 15.32 -40.58 -7.51
C PRO A 184 15.10 -39.14 -8.00
N VAL A 185 16.08 -38.59 -8.73
CA VAL A 185 16.14 -37.17 -9.16
C VAL A 185 14.81 -36.66 -9.72
N ARG A 186 14.30 -37.25 -10.80
CA ARG A 186 13.05 -36.78 -11.47
C ARG A 186 11.82 -36.83 -10.56
N SER A 187 11.75 -37.81 -9.65
CA SER A 187 10.64 -37.90 -8.70
C SER A 187 10.77 -36.83 -7.63
N ASN A 188 11.99 -36.61 -7.12
CA ASN A 188 12.27 -35.58 -6.13
C ASN A 188 12.04 -34.17 -6.68
N GLU A 189 12.44 -33.89 -7.92
CA GLU A 189 12.17 -32.60 -8.60
C GLU A 189 10.67 -32.28 -8.65
N LYS A 190 9.82 -33.27 -8.97
CA LYS A 190 8.36 -33.08 -8.97
C LYS A 190 7.81 -32.77 -7.58
N LYS A 191 8.36 -33.40 -6.54
CA LYS A 191 7.99 -33.14 -5.14
C LYS A 191 8.46 -31.76 -4.70
N GLN A 192 9.68 -31.36 -5.06
CA GLN A 192 10.23 -30.03 -4.80
C GLN A 192 9.36 -28.96 -5.47
N ALA A 193 9.04 -29.11 -6.75
CA ALA A 193 8.14 -28.20 -7.46
C ALA A 193 6.73 -28.15 -6.85
N SER A 194 6.27 -29.22 -6.19
CA SER A 194 5.04 -29.18 -5.40
C SER A 194 5.21 -28.42 -4.09
N SER A 195 6.36 -28.54 -3.42
CA SER A 195 6.69 -27.78 -2.21
C SER A 195 6.77 -26.28 -2.51
N ASP A 196 7.51 -25.91 -3.56
CA ASP A 196 7.69 -24.52 -3.98
C ASP A 196 6.35 -23.84 -4.30
N ARG A 197 5.43 -24.56 -4.96
CA ARG A 197 4.06 -24.08 -5.19
C ARG A 197 3.30 -23.81 -3.89
N ARG A 198 3.46 -24.62 -2.85
CA ARG A 198 2.83 -24.37 -1.53
C ARG A 198 3.40 -23.14 -0.84
N TYR A 199 4.72 -22.93 -0.93
CA TYR A 199 5.32 -21.70 -0.41
C TYR A 199 4.86 -20.46 -1.19
N GLN A 200 4.64 -20.58 -2.50
CA GLN A 200 4.06 -19.51 -3.30
C GLN A 200 2.61 -19.21 -2.88
N GLU A 201 1.79 -20.24 -2.63
CA GLU A 201 0.42 -20.07 -2.12
C GLU A 201 0.38 -19.28 -0.79
N ILE A 202 1.34 -19.50 0.12
CA ILE A 202 1.46 -18.75 1.37
C ILE A 202 1.75 -17.27 1.10
N ARG A 203 2.70 -16.98 0.20
CA ARG A 203 3.07 -15.60 -0.18
C ARG A 203 1.91 -14.88 -0.86
N ASP A 204 1.24 -15.56 -1.78
CA ASP A 204 0.09 -15.03 -2.50
C ASP A 204 -1.08 -14.79 -1.55
N HIS A 205 -1.32 -15.68 -0.60
CA HIS A 205 -2.36 -15.51 0.41
C HIS A 205 -2.12 -14.25 1.26
N LEU A 206 -0.91 -14.05 1.78
CA LEU A 206 -0.55 -12.85 2.54
C LEU A 206 -0.72 -11.57 1.69
N ALA A 207 -0.20 -11.56 0.47
CA ALA A 207 -0.30 -10.41 -0.43
C ALA A 207 -1.76 -10.08 -0.80
N ASN A 208 -2.56 -11.11 -1.10
CA ASN A 208 -3.96 -10.95 -1.45
C ASN A 208 -4.80 -10.52 -0.24
N ALA A 209 -4.51 -11.04 0.96
CA ALA A 209 -5.16 -10.63 2.20
C ALA A 209 -4.94 -9.13 2.44
N LYS A 210 -3.69 -8.64 2.36
CA LYS A 210 -3.36 -7.20 2.49
C LYS A 210 -4.12 -6.35 1.47
N ARG A 211 -4.14 -6.75 0.19
CA ARG A 211 -4.90 -6.01 -0.84
C ARG A 211 -6.42 -6.04 -0.62
N ALA A 212 -6.94 -7.13 -0.05
CA ALA A 212 -8.37 -7.27 0.23
C ALA A 212 -8.80 -6.45 1.46
N THR A 213 -7.98 -6.42 2.51
CA THR A 213 -8.21 -5.57 3.69
C THR A 213 -8.08 -4.10 3.33
N GLU A 214 -7.09 -3.71 2.54
CA GLU A 214 -6.95 -2.32 2.07
C GLU A 214 -8.17 -1.83 1.30
N ARG A 215 -8.71 -2.66 0.39
CA ARG A 215 -9.91 -2.30 -0.38
C ARG A 215 -11.17 -2.16 0.48
N ARG A 216 -11.27 -2.94 1.56
CA ARG A 216 -12.38 -2.87 2.51
C ARG A 216 -12.24 -1.68 3.46
N ALA A 217 -11.01 -1.45 3.95
CA ALA A 217 -10.68 -0.31 4.82
C ALA A 217 -10.91 1.03 4.13
N PHE A 218 -10.57 1.11 2.84
CA PHE A 218 -10.65 2.33 2.05
C PHE A 218 -11.36 2.10 0.72
N PRO A 219 -12.70 1.94 0.71
CA PRO A 219 -13.48 1.70 -0.51
C PRO A 219 -13.28 2.81 -1.56
N HIS A 220 -13.12 4.05 -1.10
CA HIS A 220 -12.99 5.24 -1.96
C HIS A 220 -11.52 5.67 -2.19
N GLY A 221 -10.55 4.86 -1.76
CA GLY A 221 -9.13 5.17 -1.84
C GLY A 221 -8.54 5.63 -0.50
N ARG A 222 -7.23 5.50 -0.36
CA ARG A 222 -6.52 5.86 0.88
C ARG A 222 -6.50 7.38 1.06
N PRO A 223 -6.48 7.89 2.31
CA PRO A 223 -6.37 9.32 2.59
C PRO A 223 -5.12 9.98 1.99
N ASP A 224 -4.01 9.25 1.93
CA ASP A 224 -2.72 9.68 1.36
C ASP A 224 -2.55 9.32 -0.12
N GLY A 225 -3.56 8.68 -0.72
CA GLY A 225 -3.52 8.19 -2.08
C GLY A 225 -4.11 9.16 -3.11
N PRO A 226 -4.08 8.76 -4.40
CA PRO A 226 -4.75 9.53 -5.44
C PRO A 226 -6.26 9.63 -5.17
N ILE A 227 -6.80 10.85 -5.17
CA ILE A 227 -8.23 11.10 -5.07
C ILE A 227 -8.91 10.37 -6.24
N ARG A 228 -9.82 9.44 -5.96
CA ARG A 228 -10.55 8.68 -6.98
C ARG A 228 -11.82 9.41 -7.39
N GLY A 229 -12.19 9.32 -8.67
CA GLY A 229 -13.43 9.92 -9.16
C GLY A 229 -14.70 9.31 -8.56
N SER A 230 -14.62 8.05 -8.11
CA SER A 230 -15.71 7.31 -7.46
C SER A 230 -15.86 7.61 -5.96
N ASN A 231 -15.08 8.55 -5.41
CA ASN A 231 -15.27 9.00 -4.04
C ASN A 231 -16.40 10.06 -4.02
N PRO A 232 -17.46 9.91 -3.21
CA PRO A 232 -18.49 10.94 -3.05
C PRO A 232 -17.91 12.32 -2.74
N ASP A 233 -16.86 12.37 -1.92
CA ASP A 233 -16.23 13.62 -1.46
C ASP A 233 -15.09 14.07 -2.40
N ALA A 234 -14.96 13.47 -3.59
CA ALA A 234 -13.83 13.75 -4.49
C ALA A 234 -13.71 15.23 -4.87
N VAL A 235 -14.83 15.91 -5.06
CA VAL A 235 -14.89 17.34 -5.43
C VAL A 235 -14.31 18.20 -4.30
N ASP A 236 -14.74 17.96 -3.06
CA ASP A 236 -14.28 18.73 -1.91
C ASP A 236 -12.82 18.43 -1.56
N LEU A 237 -12.40 17.16 -1.67
CA LEU A 237 -10.99 16.79 -1.54
C LEU A 237 -10.10 17.46 -2.60
N LEU A 238 -10.58 17.59 -3.84
CA LEU A 238 -9.85 18.31 -4.89
C LEU A 238 -9.77 19.81 -4.58
N ARG A 239 -10.85 20.43 -4.11
CA ARG A 239 -10.85 21.85 -3.69
C ARG A 239 -9.86 22.09 -2.55
N ALA A 240 -9.83 21.22 -1.55
CA ALA A 240 -8.89 21.31 -0.43
C ALA A 240 -7.43 21.17 -0.88
N GLU A 241 -7.13 20.22 -1.78
CA GLU A 241 -5.77 20.03 -2.33
C GLU A 241 -5.35 21.21 -3.21
N ILE A 242 -6.27 21.80 -3.99
CA ILE A 242 -6.02 23.03 -4.75
C ILE A 242 -5.67 24.18 -3.79
N ALA A 243 -6.50 24.43 -2.77
CA ALA A 243 -6.28 25.50 -1.80
C ALA A 243 -4.93 25.37 -1.09
N LYS A 244 -4.57 24.16 -0.65
CA LYS A 244 -3.26 23.86 -0.05
C LYS A 244 -2.09 24.16 -0.99
N ARG A 245 -2.25 23.87 -2.28
CA ARG A 245 -1.21 24.16 -3.29
C ARG A 245 -1.12 25.63 -3.63
N GLU A 246 -2.23 26.35 -3.64
CA GLU A 246 -2.30 27.80 -3.81
C GLU A 246 -1.62 28.51 -2.64
N GLU A 247 -1.92 28.10 -1.39
CA GLU A 247 -1.23 28.60 -0.20
C GLU A 247 0.28 28.38 -0.29
N ARG A 248 0.70 27.16 -0.66
CA ARG A 248 2.12 26.86 -0.88
C ARG A 248 2.73 27.73 -1.99
N GLN A 249 1.98 28.00 -3.06
CA GLN A 249 2.45 28.84 -4.16
C GLN A 249 2.71 30.28 -3.70
N GLU A 250 1.77 30.85 -2.94
CA GLU A 250 1.90 32.20 -2.39
C GLU A 250 3.02 32.28 -1.34
N MET A 251 3.15 31.29 -0.48
CA MET A 251 4.27 31.16 0.45
C MET A 251 5.62 31.18 -0.29
N MET A 252 5.78 30.39 -1.36
CA MET A 252 7.03 30.34 -2.14
C MET A 252 7.32 31.70 -2.82
N LYS A 253 6.29 32.35 -3.38
CA LYS A 253 6.44 33.69 -3.98
C LYS A 253 6.83 34.74 -2.95
N ALA A 254 6.19 34.72 -1.78
CA ALA A 254 6.46 35.64 -0.67
C ALA A 254 7.89 35.48 -0.14
N ALA A 255 8.36 34.24 0.08
CA ALA A 255 9.75 33.96 0.45
C ALA A 255 10.73 34.52 -0.59
N ASN A 256 10.52 34.21 -1.87
CA ASN A 256 11.40 34.71 -2.95
C ASN A 256 11.35 36.24 -3.08
N LYS A 257 10.21 36.88 -2.80
CA LYS A 257 10.09 38.34 -2.76
C LYS A 257 10.86 38.93 -1.58
N ALA A 258 10.75 38.34 -0.40
CA ALA A 258 11.47 38.77 0.80
C ALA A 258 13.00 38.70 0.59
N ILE A 259 13.51 37.59 0.05
CA ILE A 259 14.95 37.42 -0.25
C ILE A 259 15.43 38.50 -1.23
N ARG A 260 14.66 38.77 -2.29
CA ARG A 260 15.01 39.82 -3.27
C ARG A 260 14.96 41.24 -2.68
N ALA A 261 14.07 41.49 -1.73
CA ALA A 261 13.88 42.80 -1.13
C ALA A 261 14.94 43.14 -0.06
N ALA A 262 15.42 42.14 0.67
CA ALA A 262 16.36 42.33 1.78
C ALA A 262 17.74 42.84 1.33
N LYS A 263 18.14 42.61 0.07
CA LYS A 263 19.38 43.14 -0.55
C LYS A 263 20.63 42.99 0.34
N THR A 264 20.71 41.88 1.07
CA THR A 264 21.81 41.51 1.96
C THR A 264 22.28 40.10 1.62
N ASP A 265 23.55 39.82 1.87
CA ASP A 265 24.14 38.48 1.72
C ASP A 265 24.14 37.67 3.02
N ASP A 266 23.81 38.32 4.15
CA ASP A 266 23.72 37.68 5.45
C ASP A 266 22.54 36.70 5.50
N GLU A 267 22.84 35.43 5.72
CA GLU A 267 21.87 34.34 5.73
C GLU A 267 20.90 34.42 6.90
N GLU A 268 21.35 34.97 8.04
CA GLU A 268 20.48 35.13 9.20
C GLU A 268 19.45 36.23 8.97
N ALA A 269 19.89 37.40 8.49
CA ALA A 269 19.00 38.51 8.14
C ALA A 269 18.00 38.11 7.03
N LEU A 270 18.44 37.32 6.04
CA LEU A 270 17.56 36.78 5.01
C LEU A 270 16.55 35.78 5.57
N ALA A 271 16.97 34.90 6.49
CA ALA A 271 16.08 33.94 7.12
C ALA A 271 15.00 34.65 7.94
N ASP A 272 15.37 35.68 8.70
CA ASP A 272 14.42 36.48 9.49
C ASP A 272 13.40 37.20 8.59
N ALA A 273 13.84 37.74 7.45
CA ALA A 273 12.93 38.34 6.46
C ALA A 273 11.96 37.31 5.85
N VAL A 274 12.42 36.08 5.58
CA VAL A 274 11.57 34.99 5.08
C VAL A 274 10.57 34.55 6.15
N ILE A 275 11.00 34.41 7.40
CA ILE A 275 10.14 34.04 8.53
C ILE A 275 9.03 35.08 8.70
N ALA A 276 9.39 36.38 8.71
CA ALA A 276 8.42 37.47 8.82
C ALA A 276 7.38 37.47 7.68
N ALA A 277 7.79 37.08 6.47
CA ALA A 277 6.92 37.07 5.30
C ALA A 277 6.04 35.80 5.16
N THR A 278 6.43 34.67 5.76
CA THR A 278 5.82 33.36 5.47
C THR A 278 5.42 32.54 6.69
N GLY A 279 5.85 32.92 7.89
CA GLY A 279 5.63 32.15 9.11
C GLY A 279 6.39 30.82 9.16
N LEU A 280 7.36 30.59 8.26
CA LEU A 280 8.16 29.38 8.26
C LEU A 280 9.01 29.25 9.54
N SER A 281 9.28 28.02 9.96
CA SER A 281 10.24 27.78 11.04
C SER A 281 11.65 28.22 10.64
N ARG A 282 12.46 28.68 11.59
CA ARG A 282 13.85 29.11 11.35
C ARG A 282 14.69 28.07 10.61
N SER A 283 14.52 26.79 10.96
CA SER A 283 15.22 25.69 10.30
C SER A 283 14.89 25.55 8.81
N VAL A 284 13.65 25.84 8.41
CA VAL A 284 13.22 25.77 7.01
C VAL A 284 13.64 27.03 6.27
N ALA A 285 13.50 28.20 6.89
CA ALA A 285 13.93 29.48 6.30
C ALA A 285 15.43 29.48 5.96
N LEU A 286 16.29 28.99 6.85
CA LEU A 286 17.73 28.85 6.60
C LEU A 286 18.02 27.96 5.38
N LYS A 287 17.27 26.86 5.20
CA LYS A 287 17.42 26.00 4.01
C LYS A 287 16.99 26.68 2.72
N VAL A 288 15.92 27.48 2.78
CA VAL A 288 15.43 28.24 1.61
C VAL A 288 16.43 29.35 1.22
N VAL A 289 17.06 29.97 2.20
CA VAL A 289 18.04 31.04 1.99
C VAL A 289 19.40 30.49 1.55
N ALA A 290 19.78 29.28 1.96
CA ALA A 290 21.03 28.66 1.56
C ALA A 290 21.19 28.64 0.04
N LYS A 291 22.41 28.92 -0.42
CA LYS A 291 22.72 28.90 -1.86
C LYS A 291 22.59 27.47 -2.39
N ASN A 292 21.90 27.32 -3.52
CA ASN A 292 21.88 26.08 -4.29
C ASN A 292 23.25 25.86 -5.00
N TYR A 293 23.35 24.76 -5.75
CA TYR A 293 24.59 24.40 -6.48
C TYR A 293 25.01 25.41 -7.57
N ILE A 294 24.13 26.34 -7.96
CA ILE A 294 24.40 27.42 -8.94
C ILE A 294 24.48 28.80 -8.23
N GLY A 295 24.53 28.83 -6.90
CA GLY A 295 24.65 30.07 -6.12
C GLY A 295 23.36 30.91 -6.00
N ARG A 296 22.20 30.37 -6.40
CA ARG A 296 20.89 31.03 -6.23
C ARG A 296 20.28 30.73 -4.86
N ARG A 297 19.48 31.66 -4.34
CA ARG A 297 18.75 31.54 -3.06
C ARG A 297 17.24 31.55 -3.32
N GLY A 298 16.48 30.95 -2.41
CA GLY A 298 15.03 30.88 -2.47
C GLY A 298 14.50 29.59 -3.09
N PHE A 299 13.18 29.50 -3.21
CA PHE A 299 12.52 28.42 -3.93
C PHE A 299 12.81 28.49 -5.42
N GLU A 300 13.12 27.34 -6.02
CA GLU A 300 13.55 27.25 -7.40
C GLU A 300 12.41 27.55 -8.39
N GLY A 301 12.76 28.10 -9.55
CA GLY A 301 11.78 28.42 -10.60
C GLY A 301 11.00 27.20 -11.10
N PHE A 302 11.63 26.03 -11.14
CA PHE A 302 10.94 24.79 -11.52
C PHE A 302 9.96 24.32 -10.44
N GLU A 303 10.21 24.56 -9.15
CA GLU A 303 9.28 24.20 -8.08
C GLU A 303 7.97 25.00 -8.19
N LEU A 304 8.08 26.31 -8.40
CA LEU A 304 6.91 27.17 -8.63
C LEU A 304 6.16 26.79 -9.91
N SER A 305 6.89 26.45 -10.98
CA SER A 305 6.30 26.08 -12.27
C SER A 305 5.57 24.74 -12.19
N ASN A 306 6.17 23.74 -11.55
CA ASN A 306 5.58 22.42 -11.34
C ASN A 306 4.33 22.50 -10.44
N ASN A 307 4.40 23.26 -9.34
CA ASN A 307 3.24 23.42 -8.46
C ASN A 307 2.09 24.13 -9.17
N ASN A 308 2.38 25.16 -9.97
CA ASN A 308 1.35 25.86 -10.76
C ASN A 308 0.76 24.98 -11.88
N ALA A 309 1.58 24.16 -12.54
CA ALA A 309 1.09 23.18 -13.52
C ALA A 309 0.13 22.17 -12.86
N GLU A 310 0.46 21.70 -11.65
CA GLU A 310 -0.37 20.79 -10.89
C GLU A 310 -1.68 21.44 -10.42
N ILE A 311 -1.65 22.71 -9.98
CA ILE A 311 -2.85 23.50 -9.67
C ILE A 311 -3.77 23.54 -10.90
N ARG A 312 -3.26 23.90 -12.07
CA ARG A 312 -4.05 23.94 -13.32
C ARG A 312 -4.62 22.57 -13.68
N ARG A 313 -3.84 21.51 -13.50
CA ARG A 313 -4.28 20.12 -13.75
C ARG A 313 -5.43 19.73 -12.82
N LEU A 314 -5.33 20.07 -11.52
CA LEU A 314 -6.38 19.79 -10.54
C LEU A 314 -7.63 20.64 -10.78
N GLN A 315 -7.47 21.92 -11.15
CA GLN A 315 -8.59 22.79 -11.54
C GLN A 315 -9.32 22.27 -12.78
N GLY A 316 -8.59 21.83 -13.81
CA GLY A 316 -9.19 21.20 -14.99
C GLY A 316 -9.90 19.88 -14.65
N ARG A 317 -9.32 19.09 -13.74
CA ARG A 317 -9.98 17.88 -13.23
C ARG A 317 -11.26 18.20 -12.43
N LEU A 318 -11.24 19.25 -11.61
CA LEU A 318 -12.39 19.69 -10.83
C LEU A 318 -13.53 20.12 -11.76
N SER A 319 -13.25 20.94 -12.77
CA SER A 319 -14.26 21.37 -13.73
C SER A 319 -14.84 20.22 -14.56
N GLU A 320 -14.02 19.24 -14.96
CA GLU A 320 -14.51 18.01 -15.60
C GLU A 320 -15.46 17.22 -14.69
N MET A 321 -15.14 17.11 -13.40
CA MET A 321 -15.99 16.38 -12.44
C MET A 321 -17.29 17.11 -12.14
N GLU A 322 -17.25 18.42 -11.96
CA GLU A 322 -18.45 19.26 -11.77
C GLU A 322 -19.34 19.24 -13.01
N ALA A 323 -18.76 19.34 -14.21
CA ALA A 323 -19.49 19.22 -15.46
C ALA A 323 -20.19 17.86 -15.59
N LYS A 324 -19.50 16.76 -15.25
CA LYS A 324 -20.09 15.42 -15.22
C LYS A 324 -21.24 15.29 -14.21
N GLN A 325 -21.13 15.92 -13.04
CA GLN A 325 -22.16 15.86 -12.01
C GLN A 325 -23.41 16.68 -12.37
N SER A 326 -23.22 17.80 -13.09
CA SER A 326 -24.30 18.65 -13.59
C SER A 326 -24.97 18.15 -14.87
N ALA A 327 -24.36 17.20 -15.59
CA ALA A 327 -24.89 16.71 -16.85
C ALA A 327 -26.11 15.81 -16.59
N ALA A 328 -27.26 16.18 -17.14
CA ALA A 328 -28.43 15.31 -17.17
C ALA A 328 -28.12 14.04 -17.98
N PRO A 329 -28.72 12.88 -17.64
CA PRO A 329 -28.66 11.69 -18.49
C PRO A 329 -29.16 12.06 -19.89
N VAL A 330 -28.30 11.86 -20.88
CA VAL A 330 -28.67 12.07 -22.29
C VAL A 330 -29.10 10.72 -22.83
N GLU A 331 -30.39 10.61 -23.12
CA GLU A 331 -30.99 9.48 -23.83
C GLU A 331 -31.22 9.89 -25.27
N THR A 332 -30.46 9.29 -26.20
CA THR A 332 -30.66 9.54 -27.63
C THR A 332 -31.01 8.23 -28.33
N SER A 333 -32.12 8.24 -29.05
CA SER A 333 -32.52 7.12 -29.89
C SER A 333 -32.00 7.31 -31.31
N HIS A 334 -31.35 6.29 -31.85
CA HIS A 334 -30.84 6.25 -33.23
C HIS A 334 -31.40 5.03 -33.97
N ASN A 335 -31.93 5.23 -35.18
CA ASN A 335 -32.26 4.12 -36.07
C ASN A 335 -31.01 3.72 -36.87
N THR A 336 -30.62 2.45 -36.80
CA THR A 336 -29.46 1.87 -37.51
C THR A 336 -29.86 0.63 -38.30
N THR A 337 -28.96 0.13 -39.16
CA THR A 337 -29.18 -1.12 -39.92
C THR A 337 -29.36 -2.34 -39.00
N ALA A 338 -28.82 -2.28 -37.77
CA ALA A 338 -28.97 -3.33 -36.76
C ALA A 338 -30.25 -3.19 -35.90
N GLY A 339 -31.15 -2.27 -36.25
CA GLY A 339 -32.36 -1.93 -35.50
C GLY A 339 -32.27 -0.57 -34.79
N ALA A 340 -33.30 -0.24 -34.01
CA ALA A 340 -33.28 0.93 -33.13
C ALA A 340 -32.23 0.72 -32.02
N VAL A 341 -31.27 1.63 -31.92
CA VAL A 341 -30.24 1.65 -30.88
C VAL A 341 -30.50 2.82 -29.98
N GLU A 342 -30.72 2.53 -28.71
CA GLU A 342 -30.85 3.53 -27.67
C GLU A 342 -29.48 3.75 -27.02
N VAL A 343 -29.01 4.99 -27.04
CA VAL A 343 -27.76 5.42 -26.42
C VAL A 343 -28.11 6.13 -25.11
N VAL A 344 -27.68 5.55 -23.99
CA VAL A 344 -27.89 6.09 -22.65
C VAL A 344 -26.54 6.48 -22.06
N GLU A 345 -26.35 7.77 -21.79
CA GLU A 345 -25.22 8.24 -20.97
C GLU A 345 -25.59 8.12 -19.48
N ASN A 346 -25.25 6.97 -18.88
CA ASN A 346 -25.51 6.70 -17.47
C ASN A 346 -24.40 7.30 -16.58
N VAL A 347 -24.70 8.45 -15.97
CA VAL A 347 -23.78 9.18 -15.09
C VAL A 347 -23.48 8.40 -13.81
N GLU A 348 -24.47 7.73 -13.22
CA GLU A 348 -24.30 6.96 -11.98
C GLU A 348 -23.34 5.77 -12.15
N ALA A 349 -23.43 5.07 -13.29
CA ALA A 349 -22.54 3.98 -13.61
C ALA A 349 -21.19 4.45 -14.20
N ASP A 350 -21.03 5.74 -14.52
CA ASP A 350 -19.94 6.30 -15.35
C ASP A 350 -19.80 5.49 -16.66
N ARG A 351 -20.92 5.16 -17.31
CA ARG A 351 -20.96 4.33 -18.53
C ARG A 351 -21.82 4.96 -19.63
N ILE A 352 -21.38 4.80 -20.87
CA ILE A 352 -22.21 4.96 -22.06
C ILE A 352 -22.73 3.58 -22.44
N GLN A 353 -24.04 3.44 -22.55
CA GLN A 353 -24.74 2.18 -22.78
C GLN A 353 -25.43 2.22 -24.14
N LEU A 354 -25.26 1.15 -24.91
CA LEU A 354 -25.95 0.91 -26.18
C LEU A 354 -26.91 -0.26 -25.96
N ILE A 355 -28.20 0.06 -26.00
CA ILE A 355 -29.29 -0.89 -25.80
C ILE A 355 -29.88 -1.22 -27.17
N PHE A 356 -30.02 -2.52 -27.44
CA PHE A 356 -30.60 -3.05 -28.66
C PHE A 356 -31.86 -3.85 -28.29
N PRO A 357 -32.92 -3.86 -29.13
CA PRO A 357 -34.17 -4.56 -28.84
C PRO A 357 -34.03 -6.09 -28.75
N GLY A 358 -32.93 -6.63 -29.27
CA GLY A 358 -32.59 -8.05 -29.21
C GLY A 358 -31.08 -8.26 -29.33
N LYS A 359 -30.66 -9.52 -29.40
CA LYS A 359 -29.24 -9.86 -29.58
C LYS A 359 -28.77 -9.39 -30.96
N PRO A 360 -27.82 -8.44 -31.04
CA PRO A 360 -27.28 -8.01 -32.34
C PRO A 360 -26.58 -9.17 -33.04
N ASP A 361 -26.56 -9.12 -34.35
CA ASP A 361 -25.88 -10.10 -35.20
C ASP A 361 -24.36 -10.10 -34.95
N GLU A 362 -23.64 -11.10 -35.46
CA GLU A 362 -22.20 -11.24 -35.18
C GLU A 362 -21.38 -10.09 -35.78
N ALA A 363 -21.77 -9.52 -36.92
CA ALA A 363 -21.06 -8.39 -37.52
C ALA A 363 -21.15 -7.15 -36.61
N THR A 364 -22.34 -6.78 -36.14
CA THR A 364 -22.52 -5.67 -35.19
C THR A 364 -21.76 -5.90 -33.89
N ARG A 365 -21.78 -7.14 -33.36
CA ARG A 365 -21.02 -7.49 -32.14
C ARG A 365 -19.51 -7.37 -32.35
N SER A 366 -19.00 -7.66 -33.53
CA SER A 366 -17.58 -7.47 -33.87
C SER A 366 -17.20 -5.99 -33.87
N VAL A 367 -18.02 -5.13 -34.48
CA VAL A 367 -17.83 -3.67 -34.50
C VAL A 367 -17.86 -3.09 -33.09
N LEU A 368 -18.80 -3.52 -32.25
CA LEU A 368 -18.89 -3.09 -30.85
C LEU A 368 -17.63 -3.47 -30.07
N LYS A 369 -17.16 -4.71 -30.20
CA LYS A 369 -15.94 -5.19 -29.53
C LYS A 369 -14.69 -4.45 -30.01
N SER A 370 -14.57 -4.18 -31.32
CA SER A 370 -13.42 -3.45 -31.88
C SER A 370 -13.40 -1.98 -31.42
N ALA A 371 -14.58 -1.38 -31.22
CA ALA A 371 -14.75 -0.07 -30.61
C ALA A 371 -14.62 -0.07 -29.07
N GLY A 372 -14.34 -1.22 -28.45
CA GLY A 372 -14.07 -1.37 -27.02
C GLY A 372 -15.30 -1.47 -26.12
N PHE A 373 -16.49 -1.69 -26.67
CA PHE A 373 -17.69 -1.98 -25.88
C PHE A 373 -17.67 -3.41 -25.34
N ARG A 374 -18.17 -3.57 -24.11
CA ARG A 374 -18.31 -4.89 -23.45
C ARG A 374 -19.76 -5.12 -23.06
N TRP A 375 -20.23 -6.34 -23.25
CA TRP A 375 -21.59 -6.73 -22.83
C TRP A 375 -21.71 -6.74 -21.31
N SER A 376 -22.79 -6.14 -20.81
CA SER A 376 -23.15 -6.15 -19.39
C SER A 376 -24.47 -6.90 -19.19
N PRO A 377 -24.46 -8.13 -18.64
CA PRO A 377 -25.68 -8.86 -18.35
C PRO A 377 -26.63 -8.11 -17.39
N ARG A 378 -26.07 -7.37 -16.42
CA ARG A 378 -26.83 -6.60 -15.42
C ARG A 378 -27.69 -5.50 -16.04
N PHE A 379 -27.19 -4.85 -17.09
CA PHE A 379 -27.87 -3.72 -17.74
C PHE A 379 -28.49 -4.11 -19.08
N GLY A 380 -28.31 -5.35 -19.53
CA GLY A 380 -28.75 -5.78 -20.87
C GLY A 380 -28.16 -4.93 -22.00
N ALA A 381 -26.98 -4.35 -21.81
CA ALA A 381 -26.43 -3.32 -22.69
C ALA A 381 -24.95 -3.55 -23.03
N TRP A 382 -24.54 -3.04 -24.19
CA TRP A 382 -23.13 -2.89 -24.54
C TRP A 382 -22.61 -1.59 -23.95
N GLN A 383 -21.62 -1.67 -23.06
CA GLN A 383 -21.17 -0.51 -22.29
C GLN A 383 -19.68 -0.21 -22.44
N ARG A 384 -19.34 1.07 -22.30
CA ARG A 384 -17.98 1.62 -22.22
C ARG A 384 -17.94 2.76 -21.19
N HIS A 385 -16.77 3.14 -20.70
CA HIS A 385 -16.61 4.30 -19.80
C HIS A 385 -17.17 5.60 -20.40
N LEU A 386 -17.81 6.41 -19.55
CA LEU A 386 -18.31 7.75 -19.88
C LEU A 386 -17.16 8.77 -19.91
N ASN A 387 -16.58 8.92 -21.11
CA ASN A 387 -15.57 9.92 -21.42
C ASN A 387 -15.64 10.31 -22.90
N ASN A 388 -14.87 11.32 -23.31
CA ASN A 388 -14.88 11.81 -24.69
C ASN A 388 -14.55 10.71 -25.71
N ALA A 389 -13.55 9.87 -25.42
CA ALA A 389 -13.22 8.73 -26.26
C ALA A 389 -14.36 7.69 -26.37
N GLY A 390 -15.19 7.56 -25.34
CA GLY A 390 -16.39 6.75 -25.34
C GLY A 390 -17.48 7.34 -26.23
N ARG A 391 -17.72 8.65 -26.13
CA ARG A 391 -18.65 9.37 -27.01
C ARG A 391 -18.22 9.30 -28.48
N ASP A 392 -16.93 9.46 -28.75
CA ASP A 392 -16.37 9.30 -30.10
C ASP A 392 -16.50 7.86 -30.61
N ALA A 393 -16.37 6.87 -29.73
CA ALA A 393 -16.60 5.47 -30.08
C ALA A 393 -18.06 5.20 -30.43
N VAL A 394 -19.02 5.77 -29.70
CA VAL A 394 -20.45 5.69 -30.08
C VAL A 394 -20.65 6.28 -31.47
N ARG A 395 -20.16 7.50 -31.74
CA ARG A 395 -20.31 8.13 -33.07
C ARG A 395 -19.74 7.26 -34.20
N ARG A 396 -18.58 6.64 -33.99
CA ARG A 396 -17.97 5.72 -34.96
C ARG A 396 -18.81 4.47 -35.17
N VAL A 397 -19.27 3.83 -34.10
CA VAL A 397 -20.13 2.63 -34.18
C VAL A 397 -21.43 2.96 -34.91
N LEU A 398 -22.11 4.03 -34.52
CA LEU A 398 -23.36 4.44 -35.18
C LEU A 398 -23.13 4.79 -36.66
N GLY A 399 -22.03 5.48 -36.98
CA GLY A 399 -21.65 5.77 -38.36
C GLY A 399 -21.43 4.49 -39.19
N SER A 400 -20.69 3.52 -38.66
CA SER A 400 -20.51 2.21 -39.33
C SER A 400 -21.81 1.44 -39.50
N LEU A 401 -22.75 1.56 -38.57
CA LEU A 401 -24.05 0.89 -38.63
C LEU A 401 -25.11 1.64 -39.47
N GLN A 402 -24.82 2.84 -39.97
CA GLN A 402 -25.72 3.62 -40.84
C GLN A 402 -25.35 3.52 -42.33
N ILE A 403 -24.13 3.09 -42.68
CA ILE A 403 -23.62 3.11 -44.06
C ILE A 403 -24.15 1.93 -44.92
N ASP A 404 -24.69 0.88 -44.31
CA ASP A 404 -25.10 -0.35 -45.03
C ASP A 404 -26.44 -0.27 -45.79
N LYS A 405 -26.91 0.92 -46.20
CA LYS A 405 -28.15 1.08 -47.00
C LYS A 405 -27.93 1.39 -48.48
N ALA A 406 -26.71 1.26 -48.99
CA ALA A 406 -26.40 1.41 -50.41
C ALA A 406 -25.58 0.22 -50.93
N ALA A 407 -26.26 -0.90 -51.17
CA ALA A 407 -25.81 -1.96 -52.08
C ALA A 407 -27.02 -2.61 -52.72
#